data_AF-A0AAV1ZQW3-F1
#
_entry.id   AF-A0AAV1ZQW3-F1
#
_cell.length_a   1.000
_cell.length_b   1.000
_cell.length_c   1.000
_cell.angle_alpha   90.00
_cell.angle_beta   90.00
_cell.angle_gamma   90.00
#
_symmetry.space_group_name_H-M   'P 1'
#
loop_
_entity.id
_entity.type
_entity.pdbx_description
1 polymer ?
#
loop_
_entity_poly.entity_id
_entity_poly.type
_entity_poly.pdbx_seq_one_letter_code
_entity_poly.pdbx_strand_id
1 'polypeptide(L)'
;MDLDEILHDVGDYGKYQKLMLWFVLLPSHLPFGTHYYSQVFMSLTPHHWCRSTTSTVDLNITYKPLTMWSRSDENKLNPSIAECYQFSNRTASDSMNISAGTLSCNYGYDYDRSELFEDESIVTMWNLVCDLAWIPSLILSIFFIGTFIGQWLYILVMNRYGRRVSFFTFLAIQCLFGVLTAIAPDFLYFTVLRFFVGITSSAVVSSPIALAQELVGPEYRNKVSVLSQSARSLGFMVLSIMAFLVRDWSHIALVTTLPFFALFLYWCWSGYFQSHLTG
;
A
#
# COMPACT_ATOMS: atom_id res chain seq x y z
N MET A 1 36.87 7.89 -21.71
CA MET A 1 36.46 6.54 -22.12
C MET A 1 35.00 6.43 -21.77
N ASP A 2 34.17 6.32 -22.79
CA ASP A 2 32.73 6.20 -22.60
C ASP A 2 32.41 4.79 -22.08
N LEU A 3 31.43 4.66 -21.18
CA LEU A 3 31.08 3.36 -20.60
C LEU A 3 30.69 2.35 -21.70
N ASP A 4 30.11 2.86 -22.78
CA ASP A 4 29.64 2.07 -23.92
C ASP A 4 30.81 1.46 -24.74
N GLU A 5 31.98 2.11 -24.80
CA GLU A 5 33.18 1.54 -25.46
C GLU A 5 33.75 0.37 -24.64
N ILE A 6 33.76 0.50 -23.32
CA ILE A 6 34.29 -0.55 -22.43
C ILE A 6 33.37 -1.79 -22.43
N LEU A 7 32.06 -1.60 -22.47
CA LEU A 7 31.11 -2.73 -22.53
C LEU A 7 31.22 -3.53 -23.83
N HIS A 8 31.47 -2.86 -24.95
CA HIS A 8 31.68 -3.52 -26.24
C HIS A 8 32.92 -4.44 -26.22
N ASP A 9 34.00 -4.01 -25.56
CA ASP A 9 35.24 -4.79 -25.44
C ASP A 9 35.17 -5.94 -24.43
N VAL A 10 34.37 -5.79 -23.35
CA VAL A 10 34.21 -6.81 -22.30
C VAL A 10 33.12 -7.85 -22.63
N GLY A 11 32.27 -7.56 -23.62
CA GLY A 11 31.20 -8.41 -24.10
C GLY A 11 29.83 -7.95 -23.57
N ASP A 12 28.99 -7.43 -24.46
CA ASP A 12 27.71 -6.77 -24.15
C ASP A 12 26.66 -7.66 -23.45
N TYR A 13 26.81 -9.00 -23.49
CA TYR A 13 25.83 -9.96 -22.93
C TYR A 13 26.42 -11.33 -22.53
N GLY A 14 27.45 -11.33 -21.68
CA GLY A 14 28.10 -12.51 -21.11
C GLY A 14 27.24 -13.30 -20.11
N LYS A 15 27.74 -14.48 -19.70
CA LYS A 15 27.02 -15.41 -18.78
C LYS A 15 26.73 -14.79 -17.41
N TYR A 16 27.66 -14.01 -16.87
CA TYR A 16 27.50 -13.34 -15.57
C TYR A 16 26.41 -12.27 -15.60
N GLN A 17 26.37 -11.44 -16.65
CA GLN A 17 25.33 -10.42 -16.84
C GLN A 17 23.94 -11.06 -16.96
N LYS A 18 23.82 -12.13 -17.77
CA LYS A 18 22.58 -12.93 -17.89
C LYS A 18 22.13 -13.49 -16.54
N LEU A 19 23.06 -14.10 -15.80
CA LEU A 19 22.76 -14.69 -14.49
C LEU A 19 22.25 -13.63 -13.51
N MET A 20 22.95 -12.50 -13.38
CA MET A 20 22.57 -11.43 -12.47
C MET A 20 21.24 -10.77 -12.85
N LEU A 21 20.99 -10.58 -14.15
CA LEU A 21 19.73 -10.04 -14.66
C LEU A 21 18.54 -10.97 -14.36
N TRP A 22 18.67 -12.26 -14.68
CA TRP A 22 17.57 -13.23 -14.57
C TRP A 22 17.32 -13.73 -13.15
N PHE A 23 18.35 -13.85 -12.32
CA PHE A 23 18.22 -14.44 -10.98
C PHE A 23 18.19 -13.43 -9.84
N VAL A 24 18.65 -12.18 -10.06
CA VAL A 24 18.70 -11.16 -9.00
C VAL A 24 17.81 -9.97 -9.32
N LEU A 25 18.05 -9.29 -10.46
CA LEU A 25 17.36 -8.05 -10.78
C LEU A 25 15.90 -8.28 -11.17
N LEU A 26 15.60 -9.26 -12.03
CA LEU A 26 14.23 -9.56 -12.44
C LEU A 26 13.31 -10.02 -11.30
N PRO A 27 13.70 -11.01 -10.49
CA PRO A 27 12.88 -11.44 -9.35
C PRO A 27 12.67 -10.32 -8.33
N SER A 28 13.63 -9.40 -8.18
CA SER A 28 13.48 -8.25 -7.27
C SER A 28 12.36 -7.30 -7.69
N HIS A 29 12.01 -7.21 -8.98
CA HIS A 29 10.93 -6.34 -9.44
C HIS A 29 9.52 -6.79 -9.01
N LEU A 30 9.32 -8.07 -8.74
CA LEU A 30 8.04 -8.62 -8.25
C LEU A 30 7.63 -8.01 -6.90
N PRO A 31 8.43 -8.14 -5.82
CA PRO A 31 8.09 -7.57 -4.51
C PRO A 31 8.07 -6.03 -4.52
N PHE A 32 8.81 -5.38 -5.42
CA PHE A 32 8.71 -3.93 -5.61
C PHE A 32 7.33 -3.50 -6.08
N GLY A 33 6.72 -4.27 -6.99
CA GLY A 33 5.35 -4.01 -7.43
C GLY A 33 4.32 -4.20 -6.31
N THR A 34 4.46 -5.28 -5.53
CA THR A 34 3.52 -5.60 -4.44
C THR A 34 3.54 -4.53 -3.34
N HIS A 35 4.72 -4.08 -2.92
CA HIS A 35 4.84 -3.13 -1.82
C HIS A 35 4.33 -1.74 -2.19
N TYR A 36 4.60 -1.25 -3.40
CA TYR A 36 4.22 0.11 -3.82
C TYR A 36 2.71 0.30 -3.85
N TYR A 37 1.95 -0.71 -4.29
CA TYR A 37 0.48 -0.63 -4.39
C TYR A 37 -0.28 -1.28 -3.23
N SER A 38 0.43 -1.92 -2.30
CA SER A 38 -0.15 -2.55 -1.11
C SER A 38 -1.11 -1.62 -0.35
N GLN A 39 -0.82 -0.32 -0.35
CA GLN A 39 -1.62 0.69 0.33
C GLN A 39 -3.08 0.74 -0.12
N VAL A 40 -3.34 0.52 -1.41
CA VAL A 40 -4.69 0.57 -1.98
C VAL A 40 -5.56 -0.53 -1.36
N PHE A 41 -4.99 -1.73 -1.19
CA PHE A 41 -5.68 -2.86 -0.60
C PHE A 41 -5.88 -2.70 0.90
N MET A 42 -4.94 -2.07 1.61
CA MET A 42 -5.10 -1.81 3.05
C MET A 42 -6.19 -0.77 3.36
N SER A 43 -6.47 0.12 2.41
CA SER A 43 -7.51 1.15 2.53
C SER A 43 -8.88 0.73 1.99
N LEU A 44 -9.12 -0.57 1.76
CA LEU A 44 -10.41 -1.05 1.29
C LEU A 44 -11.51 -0.73 2.32
N THR A 45 -12.58 -0.10 1.83
CA THR A 45 -13.77 0.25 2.58
C THR A 45 -14.84 -0.82 2.36
N PRO A 46 -15.11 -1.73 3.32
CA PRO A 46 -16.24 -2.64 3.21
C PRO A 46 -17.57 -1.88 3.33
N HIS A 47 -18.65 -2.52 2.89
CA HIS A 47 -19.99 -2.01 3.17
C HIS A 47 -20.20 -1.88 4.68
N HIS A 48 -20.86 -0.82 5.09
CA HIS A 48 -20.99 -0.45 6.49
C HIS A 48 -22.37 0.13 6.77
N TRP A 49 -22.80 0.09 8.01
CA TRP A 49 -24.04 0.70 8.49
C TRP A 49 -23.86 1.22 9.91
N CYS A 50 -24.71 2.15 10.35
CA CYS A 50 -24.70 2.59 11.75
C CYS A 50 -24.94 1.40 12.69
N ARG A 51 -24.12 1.30 13.74
CA ARG A 51 -24.36 0.35 14.83
C ARG A 51 -25.66 0.70 15.55
N SER A 52 -26.60 -0.24 15.57
CA SER A 52 -27.85 -0.11 16.32
C SER A 52 -27.61 -0.44 17.78
N THR A 53 -27.83 0.52 18.68
CA THR A 53 -27.91 0.23 20.11
C THR A 53 -29.37 -0.06 20.48
N THR A 54 -29.60 -1.25 21.02
CA THR A 54 -30.83 -1.60 21.78
C THR A 54 -30.60 -1.34 23.26
N SER A 55 -29.94 -0.24 23.62
CA SER A 55 -29.70 0.12 25.02
C SER A 55 -30.76 1.09 25.51
N THR A 56 -31.62 0.53 26.36
CA THR A 56 -32.68 1.11 27.18
C THR A 56 -32.18 2.18 28.17
N VAL A 57 -31.54 3.24 27.67
CA VAL A 57 -31.16 4.40 28.52
C VAL A 57 -32.23 5.49 28.47
N ASP A 58 -33.07 5.51 27.43
CA ASP A 58 -34.30 6.30 27.38
C ASP A 58 -35.46 5.38 26.96
N LEU A 59 -36.43 5.19 27.86
CA LEU A 59 -37.66 4.43 27.60
C LEU A 59 -38.31 4.96 26.29
N ASN A 60 -38.49 4.05 25.32
CA ASN A 60 -39.16 4.18 24.00
C ASN A 60 -38.35 4.49 22.72
N ILE A 61 -37.02 4.60 22.72
CA ILE A 61 -36.27 4.84 21.46
C ILE A 61 -35.57 3.57 20.97
N THR A 62 -36.12 2.93 19.92
CA THR A 62 -35.41 1.90 19.14
C THR A 62 -34.70 2.53 17.95
N TYR A 63 -33.36 2.48 17.94
CA TYR A 63 -32.53 2.85 16.79
C TYR A 63 -32.48 1.66 15.84
N LYS A 64 -33.07 1.75 14.64
CA LYS A 64 -32.93 0.72 13.59
C LYS A 64 -32.05 1.27 12.46
N PRO A 65 -31.11 0.46 11.92
CA PRO A 65 -30.26 0.91 10.82
C PRO A 65 -31.10 1.16 9.56
N LEU A 66 -30.78 2.22 8.80
CA LEU A 66 -31.50 2.63 7.57
C LEU A 66 -31.53 1.55 6.48
N THR A 67 -30.61 0.59 6.53
CA THR A 67 -30.58 -0.58 5.64
C THR A 67 -31.86 -1.42 5.73
N MET A 68 -32.57 -1.37 6.86
CA MET A 68 -33.89 -2.04 7.03
C MET A 68 -35.07 -1.25 6.44
N TRP A 69 -34.97 0.08 6.29
CA TRP A 69 -36.02 0.92 5.68
C TRP A 69 -35.91 0.99 4.14
N SER A 70 -34.72 0.75 3.58
CA SER A 70 -34.52 0.71 2.12
C SER A 70 -35.35 -0.37 1.41
N ARG A 71 -35.96 -1.31 2.14
CA ARG A 71 -36.75 -2.41 1.55
C ARG A 71 -38.27 -2.13 1.54
N SER A 72 -38.77 -1.12 2.27
CA SER A 72 -40.21 -0.92 2.44
C SER A 72 -40.83 0.29 1.75
N ASP A 73 -40.06 1.27 1.25
CA ASP A 73 -40.65 2.47 0.64
C ASP A 73 -40.29 2.66 -0.84
N GLU A 74 -41.28 3.13 -1.60
CA GLU A 74 -41.22 3.49 -3.02
C GLU A 74 -40.26 4.66 -3.33
N ASN A 75 -39.62 5.24 -2.32
CA ASN A 75 -38.54 6.21 -2.48
C ASN A 75 -37.20 5.55 -2.12
N LYS A 76 -36.49 5.06 -3.14
CA LYS A 76 -35.11 4.58 -3.01
C LYS A 76 -34.24 5.71 -2.42
N LEU A 77 -34.04 5.70 -1.12
CA LEU A 77 -33.04 6.54 -0.47
C LEU A 77 -31.69 6.20 -1.12
N ASN A 78 -30.87 7.21 -1.41
CA ASN A 78 -29.53 6.95 -1.93
C ASN A 78 -28.79 6.03 -0.93
N PRO A 79 -28.21 4.91 -1.40
CA PRO A 79 -27.58 3.92 -0.52
C PRO A 79 -26.48 4.55 0.36
N SER A 80 -25.77 5.56 -0.16
CA SER A 80 -24.76 6.34 0.60
C SER A 80 -25.32 7.09 1.82
N ILE A 81 -26.59 7.50 1.78
CA ILE A 81 -27.26 8.16 2.92
C ILE A 81 -27.67 7.11 3.97
N ALA A 82 -27.98 5.88 3.54
CA ALA A 82 -28.35 4.79 4.43
C ALA A 82 -27.17 4.21 5.22
N GLU A 83 -25.96 4.27 4.67
CA GLU A 83 -24.74 3.74 5.31
C GLU A 83 -24.19 4.68 6.41
N CYS A 84 -24.39 6.00 6.25
CA CYS A 84 -23.77 7.03 7.09
C CYS A 84 -24.68 7.73 8.11
N TYR A 85 -25.99 7.48 8.05
CA TYR A 85 -26.95 8.18 8.89
C TYR A 85 -27.96 7.23 9.54
N GLN A 86 -28.60 7.68 10.60
CA GLN A 86 -29.67 6.99 11.30
C GLN A 86 -30.89 7.90 11.50
N PHE A 87 -32.10 7.32 11.49
CA PHE A 87 -33.31 8.04 11.87
C PHE A 87 -33.52 8.04 13.38
N SER A 88 -33.92 9.18 13.94
CA SER A 88 -34.50 9.23 15.28
C SER A 88 -36.02 9.01 15.19
N ASN A 89 -36.51 7.83 15.56
CA ASN A 89 -37.96 7.64 15.77
C ASN A 89 -38.30 8.18 17.16
N ARG A 90 -38.62 9.47 17.26
CA ARG A 90 -39.41 9.96 18.40
C ARG A 90 -40.82 9.41 18.24
N THR A 91 -41.32 8.73 19.26
CA THR A 91 -42.61 8.05 19.27
C THR A 91 -43.75 8.87 18.67
N ALA A 92 -44.40 8.28 17.67
CA ALA A 92 -45.84 8.34 17.38
C ALA A 92 -46.58 9.62 17.78
N SER A 93 -46.53 10.64 16.93
CA SER A 93 -47.69 11.45 16.49
C SER A 93 -47.19 12.74 15.83
N ASP A 94 -46.63 12.64 14.64
CA ASP A 94 -47.01 13.56 13.58
C ASP A 94 -46.31 13.20 12.28
N SER A 95 -47.09 13.33 11.20
CA SER A 95 -46.74 13.37 9.79
C SER A 95 -45.26 13.21 9.40
N MET A 96 -45.04 12.21 8.55
CA MET A 96 -43.97 12.08 7.55
C MET A 96 -43.36 13.43 7.11
N ASN A 97 -42.31 13.86 7.80
CA ASN A 97 -41.33 14.79 7.26
C ASN A 97 -39.97 14.09 7.33
N ILE A 98 -39.66 13.37 6.24
CA ILE A 98 -38.43 12.57 6.04
C ILE A 98 -37.15 13.44 6.13
N SER A 99 -37.30 14.77 6.12
CA SER A 99 -36.23 15.77 6.19
C SER A 99 -35.84 16.21 7.61
N ALA A 100 -36.53 15.79 8.68
CA ALA A 100 -36.41 16.42 10.01
C ALA A 100 -35.59 15.64 11.06
N GLY A 101 -35.00 14.48 10.75
CA GLY A 101 -34.47 13.60 11.81
C GLY A 101 -33.26 12.73 11.45
N THR A 102 -32.43 13.16 10.51
CA THR A 102 -31.21 12.43 10.11
C THR A 102 -30.06 12.80 11.03
N LEU A 103 -29.57 11.85 11.84
CA LEU A 103 -28.43 12.04 12.75
C LEU A 103 -27.23 11.21 12.27
N SER A 104 -26.01 11.71 12.53
CA SER A 104 -24.78 10.93 12.32
C SER A 104 -24.73 9.71 13.26
N CYS A 105 -23.98 8.67 12.88
CA CYS A 105 -23.84 7.45 13.67
C CYS A 105 -23.00 7.70 14.94
N ASN A 106 -23.63 8.16 16.02
CA ASN A 106 -22.92 8.48 17.28
C ASN A 106 -22.36 7.25 18.02
N TYR A 107 -22.87 6.05 17.73
CA TYR A 107 -22.50 4.81 18.44
C TYR A 107 -21.54 3.91 17.66
N GLY A 108 -20.93 4.44 16.60
CA GLY A 108 -20.00 3.73 15.73
C GLY A 108 -20.68 3.01 14.57
N TYR A 109 -19.87 2.24 13.83
CA TYR A 109 -20.27 1.55 12.61
C TYR A 109 -20.11 0.04 12.78
N ASP A 110 -21.00 -0.70 12.13
CA ASP A 110 -20.85 -2.12 11.90
C ASP A 110 -20.54 -2.33 10.41
N TYR A 111 -19.61 -3.24 10.14
CA TYR A 111 -19.11 -3.53 8.82
C TYR A 111 -19.61 -4.89 8.36
N ASP A 112 -19.87 -5.03 7.06
CA ASP A 112 -20.12 -6.32 6.45
C ASP A 112 -18.86 -7.18 6.58
N ARG A 113 -18.94 -8.21 7.43
CA ARG A 113 -17.91 -9.23 7.65
C ARG A 113 -18.29 -10.55 6.99
N SER A 114 -18.85 -10.51 5.77
CA SER A 114 -18.94 -11.72 4.93
C SER A 114 -17.57 -12.39 4.84
N GLU A 115 -17.49 -13.67 4.42
CA GLU A 115 -16.23 -14.44 4.26
C GLU A 115 -15.15 -13.69 3.43
N LEU A 116 -15.57 -12.66 2.69
CA LEU A 116 -14.73 -11.78 1.89
C LEU A 116 -14.13 -10.58 2.67
N PHE A 117 -14.61 -10.22 3.86
CA PHE A 117 -14.21 -9.02 4.63
C PHE A 117 -14.14 -9.29 6.15
N GLU A 118 -13.83 -10.52 6.54
CA GLU A 118 -13.77 -10.94 7.94
C GLU A 118 -12.63 -10.24 8.72
N ASP A 119 -11.54 -9.94 8.02
CA ASP A 119 -10.31 -9.33 8.51
C ASP A 119 -10.37 -7.79 8.60
N GLU A 120 -9.54 -7.21 9.48
CA GLU A 120 -9.54 -5.77 9.70
C GLU A 120 -8.77 -5.02 8.59
N SER A 121 -9.41 -3.98 8.03
CA SER A 121 -8.76 -2.96 7.19
C SER A 121 -8.46 -1.69 7.98
N ILE A 122 -7.58 -0.84 7.44
CA ILE A 122 -7.25 0.48 8.04
C ILE A 122 -8.52 1.30 8.30
N VAL A 123 -9.48 1.20 7.38
CA VAL A 123 -10.74 1.92 7.45
C VAL A 123 -11.58 1.41 8.62
N THR A 124 -11.69 0.09 8.76
CA THR A 124 -12.50 -0.52 9.83
C THR A 124 -11.88 -0.35 11.20
N MET A 125 -10.54 -0.36 11.29
CA MET A 125 -9.82 -0.24 12.55
C MET A 125 -9.99 1.14 13.19
N TRP A 126 -9.92 2.20 12.38
CA TRP A 126 -10.03 3.59 12.86
C TRP A 126 -11.36 4.27 12.49
N ASN A 127 -12.37 3.51 12.05
CA ASN A 127 -13.68 3.99 11.62
C ASN A 127 -13.61 5.19 10.65
N LEU A 128 -12.76 5.08 9.62
CA LEU A 128 -12.49 6.17 8.65
C LEU A 128 -13.55 6.23 7.55
N VAL A 129 -14.80 6.44 7.94
CA VAL A 129 -15.96 6.39 7.04
C VAL A 129 -16.81 7.65 7.17
N CYS A 130 -17.69 7.90 6.20
CA CYS A 130 -18.60 9.05 6.17
C CYS A 130 -17.84 10.38 6.26
N ASP A 131 -17.94 11.12 7.37
CA ASP A 131 -17.24 12.39 7.60
C ASP A 131 -15.70 12.26 7.51
N LEU A 132 -15.17 11.05 7.72
CA LEU A 132 -13.74 10.73 7.69
C LEU A 132 -13.32 9.93 6.45
N ALA A 133 -14.21 9.72 5.47
CA ALA A 133 -13.93 8.94 4.26
C ALA A 133 -12.83 9.56 3.37
N TRP A 134 -12.49 10.84 3.57
CA TRP A 134 -11.42 11.52 2.85
C TRP A 134 -10.01 11.16 3.38
N ILE A 135 -9.90 10.62 4.60
CA ILE A 135 -8.60 10.34 5.24
C ILE A 135 -7.80 9.27 4.48
N PRO A 136 -8.34 8.10 4.08
CA PRO A 136 -7.57 7.11 3.34
C PRO A 136 -7.00 7.67 2.02
N SER A 137 -7.79 8.48 1.31
CA SER A 137 -7.37 9.18 0.09
C SER A 137 -6.28 10.22 0.35
N LEU A 138 -6.34 10.91 1.49
CA LEU A 138 -5.28 11.81 1.93
C LEU A 138 -3.98 11.04 2.18
N ILE A 139 -4.03 9.90 2.88
CA ILE A 139 -2.84 9.07 3.17
C ILE A 139 -2.19 8.60 1.87
N LEU A 140 -2.99 8.21 0.87
CA LEU A 140 -2.49 7.85 -0.46
C LEU A 140 -1.84 9.03 -1.18
N SER A 141 -2.43 10.21 -1.08
CA SER A 141 -1.86 11.43 -1.66
C SER A 141 -0.53 11.81 -1.01
N ILE A 142 -0.44 11.75 0.32
CA ILE A 142 0.79 11.99 1.09
C ILE A 142 1.88 10.98 0.71
N PHE A 143 1.52 9.71 0.54
CA PHE A 143 2.45 8.68 0.06
C PHE A 143 3.05 9.07 -1.29
N PHE A 144 2.22 9.48 -2.26
CA PHE A 144 2.72 9.90 -3.58
C PHE A 144 3.57 11.16 -3.52
N ILE A 145 3.20 12.17 -2.71
CA ILE A 145 4.04 13.35 -2.47
C ILE A 145 5.41 12.91 -1.93
N GLY A 146 5.42 11.98 -0.97
CA GLY A 146 6.63 11.34 -0.48
C GLY A 146 7.47 10.72 -1.60
N THR A 147 6.85 9.97 -2.52
CA THR A 147 7.56 9.35 -3.66
C THR A 147 8.24 10.37 -4.57
N PHE A 148 7.61 11.51 -4.83
CA PHE A 148 8.21 12.60 -5.63
C PHE A 148 9.42 13.22 -4.94
N ILE A 149 9.29 13.58 -3.66
CA ILE A 149 10.39 14.11 -2.86
C ILE A 149 11.53 13.09 -2.77
N GLY A 150 11.18 11.82 -2.56
CA GLY A 150 12.10 10.70 -2.50
C GLY A 150 12.90 10.50 -3.78
N GLN A 151 12.28 10.66 -4.94
CA GLN A 151 12.98 10.54 -6.21
C GLN A 151 14.05 11.63 -6.35
N TRP A 152 13.71 12.87 -5.97
CA TRP A 152 14.66 13.97 -5.99
C TRP A 152 15.83 13.75 -5.02
N LEU A 153 15.54 13.33 -3.78
CA LEU A 153 16.56 12.98 -2.79
C LEU A 153 17.45 11.82 -3.26
N TYR A 154 16.86 10.79 -3.85
CA TYR A 154 17.58 9.64 -4.37
C TYR A 154 18.60 10.05 -5.44
N ILE A 155 18.22 10.94 -6.36
CA ILE A 155 19.13 11.42 -7.40
C ILE A 155 20.34 12.15 -6.77
N LEU A 156 20.13 12.99 -5.75
CA LEU A 156 21.20 13.69 -5.06
C LEU A 156 22.18 12.73 -4.36
N VAL A 157 21.64 11.73 -3.65
CA VAL A 157 22.45 10.73 -2.93
C VAL A 157 23.17 9.83 -3.93
N MET A 158 22.48 9.37 -4.98
CA MET A 158 23.03 8.55 -6.06
C MET A 158 24.23 9.22 -6.73
N ASN A 159 24.12 10.51 -7.05
CA ASN A 159 25.19 11.24 -7.71
C ASN A 159 26.42 11.43 -6.80
N ARG A 160 26.25 11.42 -5.47
CA ARG A 160 27.35 11.64 -4.52
C ARG A 160 28.02 10.35 -4.05
N TYR A 161 27.23 9.31 -3.76
CA TYR A 161 27.70 8.07 -3.14
C TYR A 161 27.69 6.87 -4.12
N GLY A 162 27.22 7.09 -5.34
CA GLY A 162 27.05 6.05 -6.35
C GLY A 162 25.73 5.29 -6.19
N ARG A 163 25.36 4.56 -7.26
CA ARG A 163 24.06 3.89 -7.38
C ARG A 163 23.90 2.69 -6.43
N ARG A 164 24.94 1.87 -6.27
CA ARG A 164 24.90 0.69 -5.40
C ARG A 164 24.66 1.06 -3.93
N VAL A 165 25.47 1.97 -3.38
CA VAL A 165 25.35 2.40 -1.97
C VAL A 165 24.00 3.06 -1.71
N SER A 166 23.58 3.95 -2.62
CA SER A 166 22.31 4.66 -2.48
C SER A 166 21.11 3.71 -2.48
N PHE A 167 21.10 2.70 -3.36
CA PHE A 167 20.05 1.70 -3.37
C PHE A 167 19.92 0.96 -2.03
N PHE A 168 21.03 0.46 -1.47
CA PHE A 168 20.98 -0.29 -0.21
C PHE A 168 20.62 0.56 1.00
N THR A 169 21.05 1.83 1.04
CA THR A 169 20.65 2.76 2.11
C THR A 169 19.15 3.00 2.09
N PHE A 170 18.57 3.28 0.92
CA PHE A 170 17.13 3.48 0.79
C PHE A 170 16.34 2.20 1.04
N LEU A 171 16.88 1.04 0.65
CA LEU A 171 16.30 -0.27 0.94
C LEU A 171 16.24 -0.57 2.45
N ALA A 172 17.30 -0.24 3.19
CA ALA A 172 17.35 -0.43 4.64
C ALA A 172 16.31 0.44 5.34
N ILE A 173 16.22 1.72 4.93
CA ILE A 173 15.23 2.67 5.45
C ILE A 173 13.81 2.19 5.11
N GLN A 174 13.56 1.71 3.89
CA GLN A 174 12.28 1.11 3.49
C GLN A 174 11.88 -0.05 4.39
N CYS A 175 12.80 -0.97 4.67
CA CYS A 175 12.51 -2.13 5.53
C CYS A 175 12.14 -1.69 6.96
N LEU A 176 12.90 -0.75 7.52
CA LEU A 176 12.64 -0.21 8.86
C LEU A 176 11.23 0.40 8.95
N PHE A 177 10.92 1.34 8.06
CA PHE A 177 9.62 2.02 8.10
C PHE A 177 8.47 1.11 7.64
N GLY A 178 8.71 0.12 6.77
CA GLY A 178 7.74 -0.89 6.38
C GLY A 178 7.30 -1.76 7.56
N VAL A 179 8.24 -2.24 8.37
CA VAL A 179 7.92 -3.00 9.60
C VAL A 179 7.24 -2.11 10.64
N LEU A 180 7.72 -0.88 10.85
CA LEU A 180 7.08 0.05 11.79
C LEU A 180 5.63 0.37 11.40
N THR A 181 5.34 0.44 10.10
CA THR A 181 3.99 0.67 9.59
C THR A 181 3.02 -0.41 10.05
N ALA A 182 3.46 -1.67 10.16
CA ALA A 182 2.61 -2.79 10.59
C ALA A 182 2.20 -2.73 12.07
N ILE A 183 2.90 -1.94 12.89
CA ILE A 183 2.68 -1.82 14.34
C ILE A 183 2.09 -0.43 14.68
N ALA A 184 1.62 0.32 13.69
CA ALA A 184 1.12 1.68 13.90
C ALA A 184 -0.14 1.69 14.79
N PRO A 185 -0.15 2.45 15.91
CA PRO A 185 -1.30 2.48 16.83
C PRO A 185 -2.43 3.38 16.34
N ASP A 186 -2.09 4.52 15.71
CA ASP A 186 -3.06 5.51 15.22
C ASP A 186 -2.83 5.85 13.75
N PHE A 187 -3.89 6.39 13.11
CA PHE A 187 -3.85 6.83 11.71
C PHE A 187 -2.79 7.91 11.44
N LEU A 188 -2.49 8.79 12.40
CA LEU A 188 -1.44 9.80 12.25
C LEU A 188 -0.05 9.17 12.18
N TYR A 189 0.26 8.24 13.08
CA TYR A 189 1.53 7.49 13.04
C TYR A 189 1.64 6.71 11.73
N PHE A 190 0.57 6.03 11.33
CA PHE A 190 0.52 5.32 10.06
C PHE A 190 0.79 6.25 8.87
N THR A 191 0.20 7.44 8.85
CA THR A 191 0.39 8.44 7.78
C THR A 191 1.83 8.91 7.68
N VAL A 192 2.45 9.23 8.81
CA VAL A 192 3.86 9.68 8.86
C VAL A 192 4.80 8.56 8.42
N LEU A 193 4.60 7.34 8.92
CA LEU A 193 5.40 6.18 8.52
C LEU A 193 5.25 5.92 7.01
N ARG A 194 4.02 6.01 6.48
CA ARG A 194 3.74 5.87 5.05
C ARG A 194 4.40 6.95 4.21
N PHE A 195 4.51 8.18 4.71
CA PHE A 195 5.24 9.23 4.01
C PHE A 195 6.72 8.86 3.83
N PHE A 196 7.39 8.36 4.89
CA PHE A 196 8.77 7.89 4.80
C PHE A 196 8.93 6.69 3.89
N VAL A 197 8.01 5.71 3.96
CA VAL A 197 7.97 4.60 3.02
C VAL A 197 7.81 5.11 1.58
N GLY A 198 6.98 6.12 1.34
CA GLY A 198 6.83 6.78 0.04
C GLY A 198 8.15 7.35 -0.47
N ILE A 199 8.88 8.08 0.38
CA ILE A 199 10.22 8.62 0.07
C ILE A 199 11.17 7.53 -0.41
N THR A 200 11.19 6.38 0.26
CA THR A 200 12.12 5.30 -0.11
C THR A 200 11.64 4.44 -1.27
N SER A 201 10.33 4.36 -1.49
CA SER A 201 9.75 3.48 -2.51
C SER A 201 10.14 3.88 -3.95
N SER A 202 10.25 5.17 -4.28
CA SER A 202 10.64 5.61 -5.63
C SER A 202 12.09 5.25 -5.97
N ALA A 203 13.01 5.40 -5.00
CA ALA A 203 14.39 4.98 -5.13
C ALA A 203 14.51 3.47 -5.38
N VAL A 204 13.79 2.67 -4.60
CA VAL A 204 13.84 1.22 -4.67
C VAL A 204 13.24 0.69 -5.97
N VAL A 205 12.23 1.35 -6.54
CA VAL A 205 11.65 0.97 -7.85
C VAL A 205 12.55 1.34 -9.02
N SER A 206 13.22 2.50 -8.98
CA SER A 206 14.02 3.02 -10.11
C SER A 206 15.43 2.44 -10.18
N SER A 207 16.07 2.18 -9.04
CA SER A 207 17.48 1.72 -8.98
C SER A 207 17.75 0.42 -9.75
N PRO A 208 16.96 -0.66 -9.61
CA PRO A 208 17.28 -1.95 -10.22
C PRO A 208 17.14 -1.92 -11.75
N ILE A 209 16.20 -1.11 -12.28
CA ILE A 209 16.07 -0.90 -13.73
C ILE A 209 17.35 -0.24 -14.26
N ALA A 210 17.80 0.80 -13.58
CA ALA A 210 18.97 1.56 -13.98
C ALA A 210 20.25 0.69 -13.89
N LEU A 211 20.38 -0.13 -12.83
CA LEU A 211 21.46 -1.13 -12.71
C LEU A 211 21.38 -2.20 -13.80
N ALA A 212 20.19 -2.65 -14.17
CA ALA A 212 19.99 -3.63 -15.24
C ALA A 212 20.39 -3.05 -16.61
N GLN A 213 20.14 -1.76 -16.85
CA GLN A 213 20.54 -1.07 -18.08
C GLN A 213 22.03 -0.74 -18.14
N GLU A 214 22.69 -0.54 -17.00
CA GLU A 214 24.15 -0.38 -16.93
C GLU A 214 24.89 -1.69 -17.17
N LEU A 215 24.27 -2.82 -16.81
CA LEU A 215 24.91 -4.14 -16.94
C LEU A 215 24.95 -4.65 -18.38
N VAL A 216 24.19 -4.05 -19.30
CA VAL A 216 23.96 -4.58 -20.63
C VAL A 216 24.28 -3.50 -21.68
N GLY A 217 24.85 -3.93 -22.81
CA GLY A 217 25.15 -3.05 -23.94
C GLY A 217 23.92 -2.30 -24.48
N PRO A 218 24.14 -1.18 -25.20
CA PRO A 218 23.09 -0.25 -25.63
C PRO A 218 21.95 -0.89 -26.44
N GLU A 219 22.24 -1.93 -27.23
CA GLU A 219 21.27 -2.64 -28.07
C GLU A 219 20.14 -3.32 -27.27
N TYR A 220 20.43 -3.78 -26.05
CA TYR A 220 19.49 -4.57 -25.24
C TYR A 220 18.83 -3.76 -24.12
N ARG A 221 19.24 -2.50 -23.89
CA ARG A 221 18.70 -1.64 -22.82
C ARG A 221 17.18 -1.51 -22.86
N ASN A 222 16.60 -1.39 -24.05
CA ASN A 222 15.16 -1.31 -24.23
C ASN A 222 14.46 -2.63 -23.88
N LYS A 223 15.02 -3.77 -24.31
CA LYS A 223 14.46 -5.11 -24.01
C LYS A 223 14.46 -5.38 -22.51
N VAL A 224 15.55 -5.04 -21.83
CA VAL A 224 15.69 -5.16 -20.37
C VAL A 224 14.66 -4.30 -19.64
N SER A 225 14.51 -3.03 -20.05
CA SER A 225 13.52 -2.14 -19.45
C SER A 225 12.10 -2.70 -19.58
N VAL A 226 11.69 -3.14 -20.79
CA VAL A 226 10.37 -3.74 -21.03
C VAL A 226 10.16 -4.99 -20.16
N LEU A 227 11.18 -5.84 -20.03
CA LEU A 227 11.11 -7.06 -19.20
C LEU A 227 11.01 -6.74 -17.69
N SER A 228 11.70 -5.70 -17.22
CA SER A 228 11.56 -5.21 -15.85
C SER A 228 10.16 -4.64 -15.58
N GLN A 229 9.60 -3.90 -16.55
CA GLN A 229 8.23 -3.38 -16.44
C GLN A 229 7.20 -4.51 -16.40
N SER A 230 7.35 -5.55 -17.24
CA SER A 230 6.43 -6.70 -17.25
C SER A 230 6.52 -7.53 -15.97
N ALA A 231 7.73 -7.75 -15.44
CA ALA A 231 7.93 -8.38 -14.13
C ALA A 231 7.22 -7.58 -13.02
N ARG A 232 7.25 -6.25 -13.05
CA ARG A 232 6.51 -5.44 -12.08
C ARG A 232 5.00 -5.60 -12.22
N SER A 233 4.48 -5.63 -13.44
CA SER A 233 3.05 -5.88 -13.69
C SER A 233 2.59 -7.24 -13.15
N LEU A 234 3.43 -8.28 -13.27
CA LEU A 234 3.17 -9.57 -12.61
C LEU A 234 3.14 -9.44 -11.09
N GLY A 235 4.00 -8.59 -10.51
CA GLY A 235 3.96 -8.26 -9.08
C GLY A 235 2.61 -7.69 -8.64
N PHE A 236 1.96 -6.86 -9.47
CA PHE A 236 0.61 -6.36 -9.18
C PHE A 236 -0.44 -7.48 -9.19
N MET A 237 -0.35 -8.41 -10.14
CA MET A 237 -1.26 -9.56 -10.19
C MET A 237 -1.10 -10.44 -8.95
N VAL A 238 0.14 -10.68 -8.52
CA VAL A 238 0.45 -11.40 -7.29
C VAL A 238 -0.10 -10.67 -6.07
N LEU A 239 0.01 -9.34 -6.01
CA LEU A 239 -0.55 -8.55 -4.92
C LEU A 239 -2.07 -8.71 -4.83
N SER A 240 -2.79 -8.67 -5.95
CA SER A 240 -4.24 -8.87 -5.95
C SER A 240 -4.63 -10.24 -5.41
N ILE A 241 -3.87 -11.29 -5.75
CA ILE A 241 -4.09 -12.64 -5.21
C ILE A 241 -3.77 -12.67 -3.71
N MET A 242 -2.66 -12.06 -3.29
CA MET A 242 -2.29 -11.98 -1.87
C MET A 242 -3.35 -11.23 -1.06
N ALA A 243 -3.86 -10.11 -1.56
CA ALA A 243 -4.92 -9.33 -0.93
C ALA A 243 -6.28 -10.04 -0.92
N PHE A 244 -6.46 -11.09 -1.72
CA PHE A 244 -7.63 -11.97 -1.61
C PHE A 244 -7.44 -13.01 -0.49
N LEU A 245 -6.21 -13.50 -0.28
CA LEU A 245 -5.88 -14.54 0.70
C LEU A 245 -5.62 -14.01 2.11
N VAL A 246 -5.06 -12.81 2.23
CA VAL A 246 -4.66 -12.17 3.48
C VAL A 246 -5.21 -10.75 3.43
N ARG A 247 -6.20 -10.43 4.27
CA ARG A 247 -6.88 -9.13 4.24
C ARG A 247 -6.55 -8.21 5.39
N ASP A 248 -6.00 -8.75 6.47
CA ASP A 248 -5.45 -7.94 7.55
C ASP A 248 -4.37 -7.00 7.03
N TRP A 249 -4.60 -5.69 7.21
CA TRP A 249 -3.72 -4.65 6.69
C TRP A 249 -2.28 -4.76 7.23
N SER A 250 -2.11 -5.19 8.48
CA SER A 250 -0.81 -5.39 9.14
C SER A 250 -0.05 -6.57 8.53
N HIS A 251 -0.74 -7.68 8.26
CA HIS A 251 -0.17 -8.85 7.60
C HIS A 251 0.24 -8.53 6.15
N ILE A 252 -0.58 -7.78 5.40
CA ILE A 252 -0.21 -7.31 4.05
C ILE A 252 1.07 -6.45 4.13
N ALA A 253 1.21 -5.58 5.14
CA ALA A 253 2.41 -4.76 5.31
C ALA A 253 3.67 -5.60 5.59
N LEU A 254 3.56 -6.62 6.44
CA LEU A 254 4.67 -7.52 6.76
C LEU A 254 5.06 -8.41 5.58
N VAL A 255 4.08 -9.06 4.94
CA VAL A 255 4.30 -9.97 3.81
C VAL A 255 4.94 -9.23 2.64
N THR A 256 4.53 -7.99 2.39
CA THR A 256 5.13 -7.17 1.33
C THR A 256 6.53 -6.68 1.69
N THR A 257 6.86 -6.50 2.97
CA THR A 257 8.20 -6.06 3.42
C THR A 257 9.21 -7.22 3.49
N LEU A 258 8.76 -8.44 3.79
CA LEU A 258 9.60 -9.64 3.93
C LEU A 258 10.57 -9.89 2.76
N PRO A 259 10.17 -9.80 1.47
CA PRO A 259 11.10 -10.00 0.36
C PRO A 259 12.19 -8.91 0.27
N PHE A 260 11.92 -7.68 0.70
CA PHE A 260 12.92 -6.60 0.76
C PHE A 260 13.95 -6.89 1.84
N PHE A 261 13.49 -7.42 2.98
CA PHE A 261 14.36 -7.83 4.06
C PHE A 261 15.27 -9.00 3.64
N ALA A 262 14.72 -9.98 2.90
CA ALA A 262 15.51 -11.08 2.33
C ALA A 262 16.59 -10.58 1.35
N LEU A 263 16.25 -9.61 0.49
CA LEU A 263 17.22 -8.97 -0.42
C LEU A 263 18.31 -8.20 0.34
N PHE A 264 17.93 -7.51 1.41
CA PHE A 264 18.87 -6.81 2.28
C PHE A 264 19.85 -7.78 2.96
N LEU A 265 19.35 -8.89 3.52
CA LEU A 265 20.17 -9.93 4.14
C LEU A 265 21.09 -10.62 3.13
N TYR A 266 20.59 -10.96 1.94
CA TYR A 266 21.40 -11.54 0.88
C TYR A 266 22.58 -10.62 0.52
N TRP A 267 22.32 -9.31 0.45
CA TRP A 267 23.39 -8.36 0.18
C TRP A 267 24.40 -8.26 1.32
N CYS A 268 23.95 -8.14 2.57
CA CYS A 268 24.85 -8.14 3.74
C CYS A 268 25.75 -9.38 3.75
N TRP A 269 25.18 -10.55 3.44
CA TRP A 269 25.94 -11.79 3.33
C TRP A 269 26.96 -11.76 2.19
N SER A 270 26.56 -11.29 1.00
CA SER A 270 27.46 -11.17 -0.15
C SER A 270 28.61 -10.17 0.09
N GLY A 271 28.34 -9.06 0.77
CA GLY A 271 29.35 -8.05 1.12
C GLY A 271 30.35 -8.58 2.14
N TYR A 272 29.87 -9.31 3.15
CA TYR A 272 30.73 -9.99 4.14
C TYR A 272 31.66 -11.01 3.47
N PHE A 273 31.15 -11.80 2.53
CA PHE A 273 31.94 -12.79 1.79
C PHE A 273 33.03 -12.13 0.92
N GLN A 274 32.72 -10.98 0.31
CA GLN A 274 33.66 -10.23 -0.51
C GLN A 274 34.80 -9.63 0.32
N SER A 275 34.53 -9.15 1.55
CA SER A 275 35.56 -8.64 2.45
C SER A 275 36.52 -9.71 3.00
N HIS A 276 36.07 -10.96 3.10
CA HIS A 276 36.90 -12.08 3.57
C HIS A 276 37.72 -12.76 2.47
N LEU A 277 37.40 -12.54 1.20
CA LEU A 277 38.22 -13.03 0.07
C LEU A 277 39.35 -12.08 -0.32
N THR A 278 39.30 -10.82 0.15
CA THR A 278 40.29 -9.78 -0.16
C THR A 278 41.23 -9.43 1.00
N GLY A 279 41.17 -10.17 2.12
CA GLY A 279 42.07 -10.02 3.27
C GLY A 279 42.80 -11.31 3.56
#